data_AF-A0A5J4PES2-F1
#
_entry.id   AF-A0A5J4PES2-F1
#
_cell.length_a   1.000
_cell.length_b   1.000
_cell.length_c   1.000
_cell.angle_alpha   90.00
_cell.angle_beta   90.00
_cell.angle_gamma   90.00
#
_symmetry.space_group_name_H-M   'P 1'
#
loop_
_entity.id
_entity.type
_entity.pdbx_description
1 polymer ?
#
loop_
_entity_poly.entity_id
_entity_poly.type
_entity_poly.pdbx_seq_one_letter_code
_entity_poly.pdbx_strand_id
1 'polypeptide(L)'
;MEYYHILLSICQKEEIPLTERYKQMRSLLERLCRTQLQDESLQMTDLSARISYVATKVGLDIREQNRLHTFRLTSNKILNRQEEPDKEKLLRDAKTLAFFVKRLFGQDIPAELYRLLPKADATYIASPLSSRGKIRRMRVCFQYSDEAYLYVTPVDTVADEPLRVRYNVPDVNA
;
A
#
# COMPACT_ATOMS: atom_id res chain seq x y z
N MET A 1 -3.89 23.72 10.58
CA MET A 1 -4.84 22.97 9.70
C MET A 1 -5.60 21.94 10.51
N GLU A 2 -6.89 21.77 10.24
CA GLU A 2 -7.77 20.78 10.91
C GLU A 2 -7.20 19.35 10.88
N TYR A 3 -6.59 18.93 9.76
CA TYR A 3 -6.06 17.56 9.58
C TYR A 3 -4.94 17.19 10.56
N TYR A 4 -4.02 18.11 10.86
CA TYR A 4 -2.95 17.85 11.80
C TYR A 4 -3.46 17.79 13.25
N HIS A 5 -4.47 18.59 13.60
CA HIS A 5 -5.11 18.48 14.93
C HIS A 5 -5.83 17.13 15.10
N ILE A 6 -6.47 16.62 14.05
CA ILE A 6 -7.06 15.27 14.05
C ILE A 6 -5.97 14.23 14.29
N LEU A 7 -4.86 14.26 13.54
CA LEU A 7 -3.75 13.32 13.72
C LEU A 7 -3.11 13.42 15.11
N LEU A 8 -2.94 14.63 15.63
CA LEU A 8 -2.39 14.88 16.96
C LEU A 8 -3.30 14.29 18.05
N SER A 9 -4.59 14.58 17.99
CA SER A 9 -5.61 14.00 18.88
C SER A 9 -5.58 12.48 18.82
N ILE A 10 -5.50 11.91 17.61
CA ILE A 10 -5.40 10.45 17.44
C ILE A 10 -4.11 9.92 18.06
N CYS A 11 -2.99 10.62 18.01
CA CYS A 11 -1.73 10.12 18.60
C CYS A 11 -1.71 10.20 20.14
N GLN A 12 -2.35 11.21 20.73
CA GLN A 12 -2.29 11.49 22.17
C GLN A 12 -3.37 10.78 23.00
N LYS A 13 -4.56 10.52 22.45
CA LYS A 13 -5.69 9.97 23.23
C LYS A 13 -5.54 8.47 23.48
N GLU A 14 -4.90 8.12 24.60
CA GLU A 14 -4.76 6.73 25.05
C GLU A 14 -6.06 6.12 25.58
N GLU A 15 -7.01 6.96 26.01
CA GLU A 15 -8.34 6.54 26.50
C GLU A 15 -9.24 5.97 25.39
N ILE A 16 -8.96 6.31 24.12
CA ILE A 16 -9.72 5.79 22.98
C ILE A 16 -9.10 4.45 22.55
N PRO A 17 -9.92 3.38 22.38
CA PRO A 17 -9.44 2.11 21.86
C PRO A 17 -8.69 2.27 20.54
N LEU A 18 -7.59 1.55 20.37
CA LEU A 18 -6.75 1.67 19.17
C LEU A 18 -7.55 1.39 17.88
N THR A 19 -8.52 0.47 17.89
CA THR A 19 -9.40 0.20 16.74
C THR A 19 -10.18 1.44 16.31
N GLU A 20 -10.70 2.23 17.25
CA GLU A 20 -11.41 3.49 16.94
C GLU A 20 -10.44 4.57 16.44
N ARG A 21 -9.20 4.57 16.95
CA ARG A 21 -8.13 5.44 16.42
C ARG A 21 -7.79 5.09 14.96
N TYR A 22 -7.68 3.81 14.61
CA TYR A 22 -7.52 3.35 13.23
C TYR A 22 -8.70 3.73 12.33
N LYS A 23 -9.93 3.63 12.84
CA LYS A 23 -11.14 4.06 12.13
C LYS A 23 -11.09 5.55 11.79
N GLN A 24 -10.72 6.39 12.75
CA GLN A 24 -10.57 7.83 12.53
C GLN A 24 -9.48 8.15 11.50
N MET A 25 -8.33 7.47 11.57
CA MET A 25 -7.26 7.63 10.56
C MET A 25 -7.72 7.18 9.17
N ARG A 26 -8.49 6.10 9.09
CA ARG A 26 -9.03 5.60 7.82
C ARG A 26 -10.00 6.60 7.20
N SER A 27 -10.93 7.13 7.99
CA SER A 27 -11.85 8.19 7.54
C SER A 27 -11.10 9.45 7.11
N LEU A 28 -10.01 9.82 7.81
CA LEU A 28 -9.16 10.93 7.42
C LEU A 28 -8.52 10.69 6.05
N LEU A 29 -7.93 9.52 5.79
CA LEU A 29 -7.36 9.20 4.47
C LEU A 29 -8.41 9.28 3.36
N GLU A 30 -9.60 8.74 3.59
CA GLU A 30 -10.70 8.79 2.62
C GLU A 30 -11.12 10.22 2.31
N ARG A 31 -11.22 11.07 3.34
CA ARG A 31 -11.51 12.50 3.20
C ARG A 31 -10.40 13.21 2.43
N LEU A 32 -9.13 12.98 2.76
CA LEU A 32 -7.99 13.56 2.04
C LEU A 32 -8.02 13.17 0.56
N CYS A 33 -8.25 11.90 0.24
CA CYS A 33 -8.37 11.47 -1.15
C CYS A 33 -9.56 12.15 -1.85
N ARG A 34 -10.74 12.21 -1.20
CA ARG A 34 -11.94 12.85 -1.77
C ARG A 34 -11.74 14.33 -2.06
N THR A 35 -11.05 15.08 -1.20
CA THR A 35 -10.78 16.51 -1.44
C THR A 35 -9.97 16.78 -2.72
N GLN A 36 -9.29 15.76 -3.25
CA GLN A 36 -8.48 15.88 -4.47
C GLN A 36 -9.23 15.47 -5.74
N LEU A 37 -10.44 14.90 -5.61
CA LEU A 37 -11.29 14.45 -6.70
C LEU A 37 -12.32 15.53 -7.02
N GLN A 38 -12.06 16.32 -8.06
CA GLN A 38 -12.99 17.33 -8.57
C GLN A 38 -14.08 16.75 -9.48
N ASP A 39 -13.90 15.52 -9.96
CA ASP A 39 -14.81 14.82 -10.87
C ASP A 39 -15.65 13.78 -10.10
N GLU A 40 -16.98 13.92 -10.16
CA GLU A 40 -17.94 13.07 -9.46
C GLU A 40 -17.82 11.58 -9.86
N SER A 41 -17.40 11.30 -11.10
CA SER A 41 -17.20 9.92 -11.58
C SER A 41 -16.10 9.18 -10.81
N LEU A 42 -15.04 9.89 -10.42
CA LEU A 42 -13.94 9.35 -9.64
C LEU A 42 -14.29 9.20 -8.15
N GLN A 43 -15.30 9.91 -7.65
CA GLN A 43 -15.71 9.82 -6.24
C GLN A 43 -16.34 8.45 -5.89
N MET A 44 -16.87 7.74 -6.89
CA MET A 44 -17.45 6.40 -6.76
C MET A 44 -16.43 5.26 -6.81
N THR A 45 -15.15 5.55 -7.00
CA THR A 45 -14.09 4.53 -7.07
C THR A 45 -13.62 4.05 -5.70
N ASP A 46 -13.14 2.80 -5.61
CA ASP A 46 -12.63 2.25 -4.36
C ASP A 46 -11.42 3.04 -3.84
N LEU A 47 -11.11 2.93 -2.55
CA LEU A 47 -10.05 3.75 -1.95
C LEU A 47 -8.66 3.48 -2.56
N SER A 48 -8.39 2.27 -3.06
CA SER A 48 -7.12 1.96 -3.71
C SER A 48 -6.93 2.75 -5.00
N ALA A 49 -7.98 2.82 -5.84
CA ALA A 49 -7.97 3.63 -7.05
C ALA A 49 -7.79 5.12 -6.71
N ARG A 50 -8.53 5.62 -5.72
CA ARG A 50 -8.41 7.01 -5.26
C ARG A 50 -7.01 7.35 -4.76
N ILE A 51 -6.38 6.48 -3.96
CA ILE A 51 -4.98 6.67 -3.52
C ILE A 51 -4.05 6.75 -4.73
N SER A 52 -4.20 5.85 -5.70
CA SER A 52 -3.32 5.79 -6.88
C SER A 52 -3.45 7.04 -7.75
N TYR A 53 -4.68 7.51 -7.95
CA TYR A 53 -4.97 8.74 -8.67
C TYR A 53 -4.32 9.94 -7.98
N VAL A 54 -4.58 10.11 -6.68
CA VAL A 54 -4.05 11.26 -5.92
C VAL A 54 -2.53 11.20 -5.83
N ALA A 55 -1.94 10.02 -5.63
CA ALA A 55 -0.50 9.82 -5.63
C ALA A 55 0.15 10.31 -6.93
N THR A 56 -0.45 9.95 -8.07
CA THR A 56 0.01 10.40 -9.39
C THR A 56 -0.16 11.92 -9.53
N LYS A 57 -1.32 12.46 -9.14
CA LYS A 57 -1.65 13.90 -9.24
C LYS A 57 -0.68 14.78 -8.45
N VAL A 58 -0.28 14.36 -7.25
CA VAL A 58 0.59 15.15 -6.35
C VAL A 58 2.06 14.71 -6.39
N GLY A 59 2.40 13.83 -7.36
CA GLY A 59 3.75 13.35 -7.61
C GLY A 59 4.37 12.66 -6.40
N LEU A 60 3.63 11.77 -5.73
CA LEU A 60 4.21 10.89 -4.72
C LEU A 60 5.18 9.91 -5.38
N ASP A 61 6.27 9.61 -4.69
CA ASP A 61 7.13 8.51 -5.12
C ASP A 61 6.49 7.14 -4.83
N ILE A 62 7.09 6.09 -5.41
CA ILE A 62 6.59 4.72 -5.26
C ILE A 62 6.58 4.29 -3.78
N ARG A 63 7.54 4.75 -2.97
CA ARG A 63 7.63 4.38 -1.55
C ARG A 63 6.52 5.06 -0.75
N GLU A 64 6.24 6.33 -0.99
CA GLU A 64 5.16 7.10 -0.37
C GLU A 64 3.80 6.52 -0.73
N GLN A 65 3.58 6.20 -2.01
CA GLN A 65 2.36 5.54 -2.45
C GLN A 65 2.19 4.16 -1.78
N ASN A 66 3.27 3.36 -1.72
CA ASN A 66 3.24 2.06 -1.05
C ASN A 66 2.93 2.17 0.45
N ARG A 67 3.42 3.22 1.14
CA ARG A 67 3.08 3.47 2.55
C ARG A 67 1.58 3.70 2.72
N LEU A 68 0.95 4.48 1.84
CA LEU A 68 -0.51 4.70 1.86
C LEU A 68 -1.30 3.40 1.59
N HIS A 69 -0.89 2.60 0.61
CA HIS A 69 -1.55 1.31 0.35
C HIS A 69 -1.36 0.30 1.48
N THR A 70 -0.20 0.34 2.15
CA THR A 70 0.05 -0.56 3.28
C THR A 70 -0.80 -0.16 4.47
N PHE A 71 -0.87 1.13 4.81
CA PHE A 71 -1.83 1.62 5.80
C PHE A 71 -3.28 1.27 5.43
N ARG A 72 -3.68 1.42 4.15
CA ARG A 72 -5.01 1.01 3.67
C ARG A 72 -5.29 -0.47 3.97
N LEU A 73 -4.31 -1.36 3.79
CA LEU A 73 -4.43 -2.78 4.09
C LEU A 73 -4.46 -3.06 5.59
N THR A 74 -3.53 -2.50 6.35
CA THR A 74 -3.45 -2.65 7.82
C THR A 74 -4.72 -2.18 8.50
N SER A 75 -5.20 -0.97 8.16
CA SER A 75 -6.47 -0.44 8.68
C SER A 75 -7.65 -1.36 8.35
N ASN A 76 -7.71 -1.94 7.14
CA ASN A 76 -8.78 -2.88 6.77
C ASN A 76 -8.73 -4.18 7.60
N LYS A 77 -7.54 -4.74 7.84
CA LYS A 77 -7.40 -5.95 8.67
C LYS A 77 -7.84 -5.70 10.11
N ILE A 78 -7.41 -4.58 10.70
CA ILE A 78 -7.76 -4.20 12.06
C ILE A 78 -9.27 -3.96 12.20
N LEU A 79 -9.87 -3.20 11.28
CA LEU A 79 -11.32 -2.91 11.31
C LEU A 79 -12.17 -4.17 11.10
N ASN A 80 -11.67 -5.15 10.36
CA ASN A 80 -12.32 -6.46 10.19
C ASN A 80 -11.89 -7.50 11.24
N ARG A 81 -11.19 -7.10 12.31
CA ARG A 81 -10.74 -7.97 13.42
C ARG A 81 -9.85 -9.15 12.97
N GLN A 82 -9.11 -8.96 11.89
CA GLN A 82 -8.15 -9.94 11.33
C GLN A 82 -6.73 -9.73 11.86
N GLU A 83 -6.45 -8.57 12.47
CA GLU A 83 -5.16 -8.22 13.05
C GLU A 83 -5.40 -7.35 14.28
N GLU A 84 -4.69 -7.64 15.38
CA GLU A 84 -4.77 -6.83 16.59
C GLU A 84 -4.12 -5.46 16.37
N PRO A 85 -4.77 -4.37 16.84
CA PRO A 85 -4.21 -3.05 16.69
C PRO A 85 -2.99 -2.85 17.58
N ASP A 86 -1.94 -2.26 17.01
CA ASP A 86 -0.69 -1.96 17.69
C ASP A 86 -0.39 -0.45 17.66
N LYS A 87 0.16 0.06 18.78
CA LYS A 87 0.44 1.49 18.98
C LYS A 87 1.61 1.95 18.11
N GLU A 88 2.65 1.15 17.94
CA GLU A 88 3.80 1.52 17.12
C GLU A 88 3.42 1.58 15.64
N LYS A 89 2.67 0.58 15.16
CA LYS A 89 2.07 0.58 13.82
C LYS A 89 1.16 1.80 13.62
N LEU A 90 0.35 2.16 14.62
CA LEU A 90 -0.54 3.33 14.54
C LEU A 90 0.28 4.62 14.34
N LEU A 91 1.34 4.83 15.12
CA LEU A 91 2.17 6.03 15.02
C LEU A 91 2.96 6.09 13.69
N ARG A 92 3.42 4.95 13.18
CA ARG A 92 4.01 4.84 11.84
C ARG A 92 3.00 5.19 10.74
N ASP A 93 1.78 4.69 10.86
CA ASP A 93 0.72 4.95 9.89
C ASP A 93 0.25 6.42 9.98
N ALA A 94 0.27 7.02 11.19
CA ALA A 94 0.00 8.43 11.41
C ALA A 94 1.09 9.31 10.79
N LYS A 95 2.36 8.88 10.85
CA LYS A 95 3.47 9.53 10.13
C LYS A 95 3.19 9.54 8.63
N THR A 96 2.79 8.41 8.06
CA THR A 96 2.42 8.32 6.64
C THR A 96 1.35 9.35 6.28
N LEU A 97 0.28 9.46 7.07
CA LEU A 97 -0.77 10.46 6.83
C LEU A 97 -0.28 11.90 7.03
N ALA A 98 0.56 12.19 8.02
CA ALA A 98 1.09 13.53 8.26
C ALA A 98 1.94 14.03 7.08
N PHE A 99 2.81 13.17 6.54
CA PHE A 99 3.60 13.48 5.35
C PHE A 99 2.74 13.59 4.09
N PHE A 100 1.68 12.77 3.97
CA PHE A 100 0.72 12.91 2.88
C PHE A 100 -0.02 14.25 2.93
N VAL A 101 -0.50 14.68 4.10
CA VAL A 101 -1.09 16.02 4.30
C VAL A 101 -0.10 17.12 3.92
N LYS A 102 1.18 16.97 4.31
CA LYS A 102 2.25 17.92 3.92
C LYS A 102 2.38 18.01 2.40
N ARG A 103 2.35 16.86 1.70
CA ARG A 103 2.42 16.84 0.24
C ARG A 103 1.21 17.47 -0.42
N LEU A 104 0.00 17.19 0.10
CA LEU A 104 -1.25 17.69 -0.48
C LEU A 104 -1.40 19.21 -0.38
N PHE A 105 -0.95 19.80 0.74
CA PHE A 105 -1.23 21.21 1.05
C PHE A 105 0.02 22.10 1.15
N GLY A 106 1.22 21.52 1.01
CA GLY A 106 2.48 22.27 1.11
C GLY A 106 2.79 22.82 2.50
N GLN A 107 2.10 22.35 3.54
CA GLN A 107 2.27 22.84 4.91
C GLN A 107 3.20 21.94 5.72
N ASP A 108 3.99 22.55 6.59
CA ASP A 108 4.86 21.80 7.49
C ASP A 108 4.08 21.09 8.61
N ILE A 109 4.62 19.93 9.00
CA ILE A 109 4.06 19.13 10.10
C ILE A 109 4.34 19.87 11.41
N PRO A 110 3.33 20.16 12.25
CA PRO A 110 3.53 20.81 13.53
C PRO A 110 4.52 20.05 14.42
N ALA A 111 5.41 20.77 15.10
CA ALA A 111 6.48 20.18 15.92
C ALA A 111 5.94 19.26 17.02
N GLU A 112 4.79 19.60 17.60
CA GLU A 112 4.09 18.77 18.59
C GLU A 112 3.71 17.40 18.04
N LEU A 113 3.17 17.33 16.81
CA LEU A 113 2.85 16.07 16.15
C LEU A 113 4.13 15.36 15.76
N TYR A 114 5.08 16.07 15.15
CA TYR A 114 6.35 15.49 14.68
C TYR A 114 7.13 14.79 15.79
N ARG A 115 7.10 15.32 17.02
CA ARG A 115 7.74 14.69 18.20
C ARG A 115 7.12 13.35 18.61
N LEU A 116 5.85 13.11 18.31
CA LEU A 116 5.16 11.85 18.60
C LEU A 116 5.40 10.77 17.53
N LEU A 117 5.82 11.17 16.33
CA LEU A 117 6.02 10.27 15.21
C LEU A 117 7.36 9.52 15.33
N PRO A 118 7.42 8.25 14.88
CA PRO A 118 8.66 7.50 14.90
C PRO A 118 9.72 8.18 14.03
N LYS A 119 10.90 8.45 14.63
CA LYS A 119 12.03 9.10 13.95
C LYS A 119 12.68 8.18 12.93
N ALA A 120 12.86 6.90 13.29
CA ALA A 120 13.24 5.89 12.34
C ALA A 120 12.10 5.76 11.32
N ASP A 121 12.40 5.93 10.05
CA ASP A 121 11.66 5.19 9.05
C ASP A 121 11.99 3.73 9.32
N ALA A 122 11.21 3.11 10.21
CA ALA A 122 10.93 1.69 10.11
C ALA A 122 10.22 1.54 8.77
N THR A 123 11.02 1.64 7.69
CA THR A 123 10.69 1.19 6.36
C THR A 123 10.01 -0.11 6.64
N TYR A 124 8.71 -0.16 6.34
CA TYR A 124 8.03 -1.43 6.21
C TYR A 124 9.08 -2.34 5.59
N ILE A 125 9.50 -3.36 6.34
CA ILE A 125 10.10 -4.53 5.73
C ILE A 125 9.03 -4.84 4.71
N ALA A 126 9.27 -4.40 3.48
CA ALA A 126 8.41 -4.65 2.38
C ALA A 126 8.24 -6.15 2.51
N SER A 127 7.01 -6.61 2.76
CA SER A 127 6.76 -8.04 2.88
C SER A 127 7.66 -8.72 1.85
N PRO A 128 8.49 -9.72 2.20
CA PRO A 128 9.62 -10.17 1.36
C PRO A 128 9.23 -10.53 -0.09
N LEU A 129 7.94 -10.55 -0.39
CA LEU A 129 7.31 -10.42 -1.70
C LEU A 129 7.78 -9.23 -2.56
N SER A 130 8.17 -8.08 -1.99
CA SER A 130 8.61 -6.92 -2.80
C SER A 130 10.10 -6.98 -3.18
N SER A 131 10.84 -7.88 -2.56
CA SER A 131 12.23 -8.25 -2.90
C SER A 131 12.32 -9.51 -3.76
N ARG A 132 11.20 -10.11 -4.17
CA ARG A 132 11.22 -11.02 -5.33
C ARG A 132 11.60 -10.16 -6.52
N GLY A 133 12.84 -10.29 -6.99
CA GLY A 133 13.35 -9.60 -8.16
C GLY A 133 12.30 -9.62 -9.27
N LYS A 134 12.14 -8.50 -10.00
CA LYS A 134 11.15 -8.32 -11.07
C LYS A 134 10.85 -9.67 -11.75
N ILE A 135 9.70 -10.27 -11.44
CA ILE A 135 9.31 -11.54 -12.05
C ILE A 135 9.27 -11.27 -13.56
N ARG A 136 10.25 -11.83 -14.29
CA ARG A 136 10.30 -11.70 -15.75
C ARG A 136 9.18 -12.56 -16.30
N ARG A 137 8.03 -11.96 -16.55
CA ARG A 137 6.90 -12.62 -17.20
C ARG A 137 7.23 -12.76 -18.68
N MET A 138 7.18 -13.98 -19.18
CA MET A 138 7.37 -14.32 -20.58
C MET A 138 6.07 -14.89 -21.12
N ARG A 139 5.67 -14.46 -22.33
CA ARG A 139 4.52 -15.05 -23.02
C ARG A 139 4.98 -16.32 -23.73
N VAL A 140 4.20 -17.38 -23.59
CA VAL A 140 4.51 -18.69 -24.15
C VAL A 140 3.28 -19.27 -24.83
N CYS A 141 3.48 -20.04 -25.90
CA CYS A 141 2.47 -20.86 -26.55
C CYS A 141 2.58 -22.30 -26.03
N PHE A 142 1.46 -22.84 -25.58
CA PHE A 142 1.37 -24.24 -25.17
C PHE A 142 1.52 -25.17 -26.39
N GLN A 143 2.30 -26.24 -26.24
CA GLN A 143 2.47 -27.28 -27.25
C GLN A 143 1.78 -28.58 -26.82
N TYR A 144 2.26 -29.19 -25.73
CA TYR A 144 1.72 -30.42 -25.16
C TYR A 144 2.08 -30.55 -23.67
N SER A 145 1.52 -31.54 -22.99
CA SER A 145 1.76 -31.82 -21.56
C SER A 145 2.00 -33.30 -21.31
N ASP A 146 2.82 -33.61 -20.31
CA ASP A 146 2.89 -34.94 -19.69
C ASP A 146 2.44 -34.88 -18.22
N GLU A 147 2.60 -35.97 -17.47
CA GLU A 147 2.20 -36.06 -16.06
C GLU A 147 2.97 -35.09 -15.14
N ALA A 148 4.10 -34.54 -15.58
CA ALA A 148 5.01 -33.74 -14.76
C ALA A 148 5.26 -32.33 -15.29
N TYR A 149 5.05 -32.05 -16.58
CA TYR A 149 5.46 -30.82 -17.25
C TYR A 149 4.50 -30.38 -18.36
N LEU A 150 4.44 -29.05 -18.54
CA LEU A 150 3.90 -28.38 -19.72
C LEU A 150 5.07 -27.98 -20.64
N TYR A 151 4.99 -28.34 -21.91
CA TYR A 151 5.96 -27.98 -22.92
C TYR A 151 5.45 -26.75 -23.67
N VAL A 152 6.21 -25.65 -23.62
CA VAL A 152 5.77 -24.35 -24.12
C VAL A 152 6.87 -23.67 -24.94
N THR A 153 6.52 -22.93 -25.97
CA THR A 153 7.49 -22.18 -26.79
C THR A 153 7.35 -20.68 -26.51
N PRO A 154 8.45 -19.94 -26.31
CA PRO A 154 8.39 -18.50 -26.09
C PRO A 154 7.88 -17.77 -27.33
N VAL A 155 7.02 -16.76 -27.12
CA VAL A 155 6.44 -15.95 -28.20
C VAL A 155 7.42 -14.87 -28.67
N ASP A 156 8.22 -14.36 -27.74
CA ASP A 156 9.05 -13.17 -27.96
C ASP A 156 10.51 -13.52 -28.35
N THR A 157 10.88 -14.81 -28.36
CA THR A 157 12.23 -15.30 -28.71
C THR A 157 12.13 -16.63 -29.45
N VAL A 158 13.03 -16.88 -30.42
CA VAL A 158 13.12 -18.18 -31.09
C VAL A 158 13.90 -19.14 -30.20
N ALA A 159 13.30 -20.27 -29.85
CA ALA A 159 13.93 -21.37 -29.14
C ALA A 159 13.81 -22.64 -29.98
N ASP A 160 14.92 -23.36 -30.16
CA ASP A 160 14.95 -24.61 -30.95
C ASP A 160 14.24 -25.77 -30.24
N GLU A 161 14.07 -25.68 -28.91
CA GLU A 161 13.41 -26.69 -28.07
C GLU A 161 12.34 -26.05 -27.14
N PRO A 162 11.24 -26.77 -26.83
CA PRO A 162 10.21 -26.27 -25.94
C PRO A 162 10.69 -26.19 -24.48
N LEU A 163 10.32 -25.10 -23.81
CA LEU A 163 10.54 -24.89 -22.38
C LEU A 163 9.62 -25.80 -21.57
N ARG A 164 10.14 -26.38 -20.49
CA ARG A 164 9.39 -27.24 -19.56
C ARG A 164 8.94 -26.44 -18.35
N VAL A 165 7.64 -26.35 -18.12
CA VAL A 165 7.03 -25.59 -17.03
C VAL A 165 6.24 -26.52 -16.12
N ARG A 166 6.48 -26.46 -14.81
CA ARG A 166 5.69 -27.22 -13.83
C ARG A 166 4.50 -26.42 -13.35
N TYR A 167 3.30 -27.01 -13.38
CA TYR A 167 2.10 -26.38 -12.84
C TYR A 167 1.92 -26.75 -11.36
N ASN A 168 1.31 -25.86 -10.56
CA ASN A 168 1.00 -26.05 -9.13
C ASN A 168 2.18 -26.30 -8.16
N VAL A 169 3.43 -26.10 -8.58
CA VAL A 169 4.58 -26.15 -7.66
C VAL A 169 5.12 -24.74 -7.44
N PRO A 170 5.05 -24.19 -6.20
CA PRO A 170 5.58 -22.87 -5.91
C PRO A 170 7.10 -22.82 -6.12
N ASP A 171 7.59 -21.70 -6.67
CA ASP A 171 9.01 -21.34 -6.81
C ASP A 171 9.89 -22.27 -7.69
N VAL A 172 9.30 -23.08 -8.59
CA VAL A 172 10.05 -24.01 -9.46
C VAL A 172 10.41 -23.45 -10.85
N ASN A 173 9.61 -22.53 -11.40
CA ASN A 173 9.81 -21.97 -12.74
C ASN A 173 10.43 -20.55 -12.70
N ALA A 174 11.38 -20.33 -11.78
CA ALA A 174 12.00 -19.02 -11.52
C ALA A 174 13.04 -18.63 -12.56
#